data_AF-A0A8H3BM81-F1
#
_entry.id   AF-A0A8H3BM81-F1
#
_cell.length_a   1.000
_cell.length_b   1.000
_cell.length_c   1.000
_cell.angle_alpha   90.00
_cell.angle_beta   90.00
_cell.angle_gamma   90.00
#
_symmetry.space_group_name_H-M   'P 1'
#
loop_
_entity.id
_entity.type
_entity.pdbx_description
1 polymer ?
#
loop_
_entity_poly.entity_id
_entity_poly.type
_entity_poly.pdbx_seq_one_letter_code
_entity_poly.pdbx_strand_id
1 'polypeptide(L)'
;MRATTLEVCIDSLESASAAVEGGAHRLEVCGNLPLFGGTTPSLGLVRSIQKRFPLVPLMAMIRPRVGDFIFSAEEIETMMEDVSMFRTLGLHGVVIGALLPNGLVDRKTCGMLAAAAFPMQVTFHRAFDLTADPNQALKDIANIPGITRILTSGHATPRVYEPASLERLAELVASALSSSQQNKGPHNIADATLRIVPGSGINPQTIGQVFSVVGELVDEYHMSGGSWIDRSVRASRGEEFQMGPRGHEQAVWKTDANQVRGVLQALVRMRGDLNA
;
A
#
# COMPACT_ATOMS: atom_id res chain seq x y z
N MET A 1 18.70 0.14 -16.46
CA MET A 1 18.36 -0.37 -15.10
C MET A 1 16.88 -0.16 -14.87
N ARG A 2 16.16 -1.15 -14.34
CA ARG A 2 14.79 -0.89 -13.87
C ARG A 2 14.88 -0.01 -12.63
N ALA A 3 14.17 1.11 -12.63
CA ALA A 3 14.22 2.07 -11.52
C ALA A 3 13.42 1.53 -10.33
N THR A 4 14.06 1.41 -9.17
CA THR A 4 13.39 0.99 -7.93
C THR A 4 12.53 2.13 -7.39
N THR A 5 11.25 1.85 -7.13
CA THR A 5 10.33 2.76 -6.47
C THR A 5 10.11 2.34 -5.02
N LEU A 6 10.22 3.32 -4.12
CA LEU A 6 9.91 3.14 -2.70
C LEU A 6 8.69 3.98 -2.38
N GLU A 7 7.58 3.29 -2.10
CA GLU A 7 6.33 3.89 -1.65
C GLU A 7 6.29 3.90 -0.12
N VAL A 8 5.96 5.04 0.47
CA VAL A 8 5.85 5.18 1.93
C VAL A 8 4.41 5.52 2.31
N CYS A 9 3.79 4.72 3.17
CA CYS A 9 2.49 5.06 3.75
C CYS A 9 2.62 6.09 4.87
N ILE A 10 1.78 7.12 4.80
CA ILE A 10 1.79 8.26 5.72
C ILE A 10 0.35 8.62 6.13
N ASP A 11 0.21 9.31 7.25
CA ASP A 11 -1.09 9.77 7.77
C ASP A 11 -1.15 11.25 8.15
N SER A 12 -0.07 11.98 7.88
CA SER A 12 0.12 13.35 8.33
C SER A 12 1.10 14.08 7.42
N LEU A 13 0.97 15.41 7.35
CA LEU A 13 1.88 16.25 6.55
C LEU A 13 3.33 16.20 7.09
N GLU A 14 3.49 16.03 8.40
CA GLU A 14 4.81 15.83 9.03
C GLU A 14 5.45 14.52 8.57
N SER A 15 4.70 13.41 8.59
CA SER A 15 5.18 12.12 8.06
C SER A 15 5.44 12.17 6.55
N ALA A 16 4.61 12.87 5.77
CA ALA A 16 4.88 13.11 4.36
C ALA A 16 6.21 13.86 4.15
N SER A 17 6.49 14.87 4.98
CA SER A 17 7.76 15.62 4.92
C SER A 17 8.95 14.73 5.25
N ALA A 18 8.86 13.92 6.30
CA ALA A 18 9.90 12.96 6.67
C ALA A 18 10.14 11.90 5.58
N ALA A 19 9.06 11.39 4.96
CA ALA A 19 9.17 10.43 3.87
C ALA A 19 9.89 11.04 2.65
N VAL A 20 9.53 12.25 2.25
CA VAL A 20 10.19 12.96 1.13
C VAL A 20 11.65 13.29 1.46
N GLU A 21 11.96 13.74 2.67
CA GLU A 21 13.34 13.97 3.13
C GLU A 21 14.17 12.68 3.16
N GLY A 22 13.53 11.54 3.45
CA GLY A 22 14.13 10.22 3.37
C GLY A 22 14.35 9.71 1.95
N GLY A 23 13.78 10.38 0.93
CA GLY A 23 13.91 10.00 -0.48
C GLY A 23 12.79 9.11 -0.99
N ALA A 24 11.61 9.09 -0.35
CA ALA A 24 10.45 8.37 -0.87
C ALA A 24 10.10 8.84 -2.29
N HIS A 25 9.85 7.88 -3.18
CA HIS A 25 9.51 8.14 -4.58
C HIS A 25 8.01 8.38 -4.77
N ARG A 26 7.19 7.84 -3.87
CA ARG A 26 5.73 7.91 -3.90
C ARG A 26 5.20 7.83 -2.47
N LEU A 27 4.06 8.47 -2.23
CA LEU A 27 3.38 8.41 -0.94
C LEU A 27 2.03 7.74 -1.08
N GLU A 28 1.71 6.82 -0.18
CA GLU A 28 0.36 6.33 0.04
C GLU A 28 -0.23 7.12 1.22
N VAL A 29 -1.25 7.93 0.96
CA VAL A 29 -1.91 8.77 1.95
C VAL A 29 -3.06 7.98 2.57
N CYS A 30 -3.00 7.79 3.89
CA CYS A 30 -3.98 7.06 4.68
C CYS A 30 -4.54 7.96 5.78
N GLY A 31 -5.78 7.75 6.19
CA GLY A 31 -6.28 8.16 7.50
C GLY A 31 -6.03 7.05 8.52
N ASN A 32 -5.74 7.38 9.78
CA ASN A 32 -5.63 6.39 10.86
C ASN A 32 -4.64 5.23 10.56
N LEU A 33 -3.54 5.49 9.86
CA LEU A 33 -2.57 4.46 9.42
C LEU A 33 -2.17 3.44 10.49
N PRO A 34 -1.74 3.85 11.71
CA PRO A 34 -1.32 2.89 12.73
C PRO A 34 -2.50 2.10 13.32
N LEU A 35 -3.74 2.53 13.09
CA LEU A 35 -4.95 1.86 13.55
C LEU A 35 -5.44 0.91 12.45
N PHE A 36 -5.08 -0.36 12.57
CA PHE A 36 -5.56 -1.45 11.71
C PHE A 36 -5.29 -1.27 10.20
N GLY A 37 -4.19 -0.60 9.83
CA GLY A 37 -3.69 -0.55 8.45
C GLY A 37 -4.23 0.57 7.59
N GLY A 38 -4.87 1.59 8.17
CA GLY A 38 -5.29 2.80 7.47
C GLY A 38 -6.70 2.75 6.88
N THR A 39 -7.25 3.94 6.64
CA THR A 39 -8.60 4.25 6.12
C THR A 39 -8.49 5.37 5.09
N THR A 40 -9.59 5.76 4.44
CA THR A 40 -9.59 6.90 3.52
C THR A 40 -9.09 8.18 4.20
N PRO A 41 -8.09 8.91 3.63
CA PRO A 41 -7.60 10.14 4.22
C PRO A 41 -8.57 11.31 4.01
N SER A 42 -8.47 12.34 4.85
CA SER A 42 -9.24 13.56 4.62
C SER A 42 -8.72 14.31 3.38
N LEU A 43 -9.64 14.97 2.66
CA LEU A 43 -9.27 15.84 1.52
C LEU A 43 -8.30 16.96 1.93
N GLY A 44 -8.45 17.48 3.15
CA GLY A 44 -7.58 18.53 3.69
C GLY A 44 -6.12 18.08 3.79
N LEU A 45 -5.90 16.86 4.24
CA LEU A 45 -4.55 16.28 4.30
C LEU A 45 -3.96 16.11 2.90
N VAL A 46 -4.71 15.48 1.98
CA VAL A 46 -4.25 15.23 0.61
C VAL A 46 -3.88 16.54 -0.11
N ARG A 47 -4.75 17.56 -0.05
CA ARG A 47 -4.48 18.88 -0.64
C ARG A 47 -3.26 19.56 -0.02
N SER A 48 -3.08 19.44 1.29
CA SER A 48 -1.93 20.02 1.98
C SER A 48 -0.61 19.39 1.52
N ILE A 49 -0.61 18.07 1.30
CA ILE A 49 0.55 17.35 0.77
C ILE A 49 0.81 17.74 -0.68
N GLN A 50 -0.20 17.73 -1.56
CA GLN A 50 -0.05 18.15 -2.97
C GLN A 50 0.52 19.58 -3.08
N LYS A 51 0.04 20.50 -2.24
CA LYS A 51 0.55 21.88 -2.21
C LYS A 51 2.02 21.94 -1.78
N ARG A 52 2.43 21.12 -0.82
CA ARG A 52 3.80 21.12 -0.28
C ARG A 52 4.78 20.39 -1.20
N PHE A 53 4.34 19.31 -1.84
CA PHE A 53 5.16 18.39 -2.64
C PHE A 53 4.49 18.10 -4.00
N PRO A 54 4.38 19.10 -4.90
CA PRO A 54 3.58 18.98 -6.12
C PRO A 54 4.13 17.97 -7.14
N LEU A 55 5.39 17.56 -7.00
CA LEU A 55 6.05 16.61 -7.90
C LEU A 55 6.01 15.15 -7.38
N VAL A 56 5.60 14.94 -6.12
CA VAL A 56 5.59 13.61 -5.52
C VAL A 56 4.26 12.92 -5.86
N PRO A 57 4.27 11.77 -6.55
CA PRO A 57 3.05 11.02 -6.84
C PRO A 57 2.36 10.60 -5.54
N LEU A 58 1.04 10.81 -5.49
CA LEU A 58 0.21 10.42 -4.35
C LEU A 58 -0.77 9.33 -4.75
N MET A 59 -0.81 8.27 -3.94
CA MET A 59 -1.85 7.27 -3.90
C MET A 59 -2.75 7.57 -2.69
N ALA A 60 -4.06 7.47 -2.82
CA ALA A 60 -4.97 7.57 -1.66
C ALA A 60 -5.61 6.22 -1.33
N MET A 61 -5.61 5.86 -0.05
CA MET A 61 -6.40 4.73 0.44
C MET A 61 -7.90 5.00 0.22
N ILE A 62 -8.64 4.00 -0.27
CA ILE A 62 -10.10 4.00 -0.34
C ILE A 62 -10.58 2.85 0.54
N ARG A 63 -10.85 3.18 1.80
CA ARG A 63 -11.34 2.22 2.80
C ARG A 63 -12.13 2.98 3.86
N PRO A 64 -13.47 2.87 3.87
CA PRO A 64 -14.32 3.79 4.63
C PRO A 64 -14.25 3.56 6.14
N ARG A 65 -13.80 2.36 6.58
CA ARG A 65 -13.67 1.99 7.99
C ARG A 65 -12.55 0.97 8.22
N VAL A 66 -12.17 0.78 9.49
CA VAL A 66 -11.34 -0.33 9.93
C VAL A 66 -12.14 -1.64 10.00
N GLY A 67 -11.45 -2.78 10.16
CA GLY A 67 -12.07 -4.11 10.24
C GLY A 67 -11.91 -4.91 8.95
N ASP A 68 -12.94 -5.70 8.62
CA ASP A 68 -12.98 -6.51 7.40
C ASP A 68 -13.01 -5.67 6.11
N PHE A 69 -13.07 -6.38 4.98
CA PHE A 69 -13.14 -5.83 3.63
C PHE A 69 -14.43 -6.25 2.90
N ILE A 70 -15.48 -6.58 3.67
CA ILE A 70 -16.79 -6.95 3.14
C ILE A 70 -17.68 -5.73 3.33
N PHE A 71 -17.99 -5.03 2.24
CA PHE A 71 -18.65 -3.73 2.30
C PHE A 71 -20.14 -3.81 2.01
N SER A 72 -20.95 -3.01 2.71
CA SER A 72 -22.36 -2.79 2.37
C SER A 72 -22.50 -1.95 1.10
N ALA A 73 -23.72 -1.85 0.58
CA ALA A 73 -24.00 -1.01 -0.58
C ALA A 73 -23.69 0.47 -0.30
N GLU A 74 -24.08 0.96 0.88
CA GLU A 74 -23.85 2.34 1.32
C GLU A 74 -22.36 2.67 1.52
N GLU A 75 -21.60 1.68 1.99
CA GLU A 75 -20.14 1.80 2.10
C GLU A 75 -19.48 1.87 0.72
N ILE A 76 -19.95 1.06 -0.23
CA ILE A 76 -19.47 1.11 -1.63
C ILE A 76 -19.81 2.45 -2.28
N GLU A 77 -21.01 3.00 -2.05
CA GLU A 77 -21.37 4.34 -2.53
C GLU A 77 -20.43 5.42 -1.99
N THR A 78 -20.11 5.36 -0.69
CA THR A 78 -19.13 6.27 -0.05
C THR A 78 -17.75 6.14 -0.71
N MET A 79 -17.29 4.91 -0.93
CA MET A 79 -16.01 4.65 -1.59
C MET A 79 -15.95 5.19 -3.02
N MET A 80 -17.06 5.10 -3.77
CA MET A 80 -17.16 5.63 -5.14
C MET A 80 -17.07 7.16 -5.15
N GLU A 81 -17.68 7.84 -4.18
CA GLU A 81 -17.53 9.29 -4.04
C GLU A 81 -16.10 9.69 -3.68
N ASP A 82 -15.47 8.98 -2.74
CA ASP A 82 -14.05 9.19 -2.41
C ASP A 82 -13.14 9.07 -3.64
N VAL A 83 -13.33 8.02 -4.45
CA VAL A 83 -12.60 7.84 -5.72
C VAL A 83 -12.84 9.02 -6.67
N SER A 84 -14.09 9.46 -6.82
CA SER A 84 -14.44 10.61 -7.68
C SER A 84 -13.77 11.90 -7.24
N MET A 85 -13.72 12.15 -5.92
CA MET A 85 -13.07 13.32 -5.36
C MET A 85 -11.56 13.31 -5.59
N PHE A 86 -10.88 12.18 -5.33
CA PHE A 86 -9.44 12.07 -5.56
C PHE A 86 -9.06 12.12 -7.05
N ARG A 87 -9.91 11.58 -7.93
CA ARG A 87 -9.78 11.75 -9.37
C ARG A 87 -9.85 13.22 -9.77
N THR A 88 -10.82 13.96 -9.22
CA THR A 88 -10.98 15.39 -9.49
C THR A 88 -9.78 16.21 -8.98
N LEU A 89 -9.13 15.77 -7.90
CA LEU A 89 -7.87 16.36 -7.41
C LEU A 89 -6.63 15.96 -8.23
N GLY A 90 -6.78 15.09 -9.23
CA GLY A 90 -5.68 14.66 -10.09
C GLY A 90 -4.64 13.82 -9.37
N LEU A 91 -5.05 12.96 -8.43
CA LEU A 91 -4.13 12.04 -7.77
C LEU A 91 -3.53 11.05 -8.77
N HIS A 92 -2.36 10.52 -8.44
CA HIS A 92 -1.68 9.54 -9.29
C HIS A 92 -2.40 8.19 -9.27
N GLY A 93 -2.99 7.84 -8.13
CA GLY A 93 -3.68 6.58 -7.95
C GLY A 93 -4.52 6.48 -6.70
N VAL A 94 -5.24 5.38 -6.62
CA VAL A 94 -6.01 4.96 -5.45
C VAL A 94 -5.63 3.54 -5.06
N VAL A 95 -5.84 3.21 -3.80
CA VAL A 95 -5.56 1.90 -3.23
C VAL A 95 -6.86 1.34 -2.67
N ILE A 96 -7.28 0.18 -3.16
CA ILE A 96 -8.60 -0.42 -2.89
C ILE A 96 -8.46 -1.89 -2.50
N GLY A 97 -9.54 -2.50 -2.03
CA GLY A 97 -9.71 -3.95 -2.08
C GLY A 97 -10.96 -4.39 -1.32
N ALA A 98 -11.76 -5.23 -1.95
CA ALA A 98 -13.01 -5.75 -1.40
C ALA A 98 -13.03 -7.28 -1.52
N LEU A 99 -13.56 -7.92 -0.49
CA LEU A 99 -13.69 -9.37 -0.38
C LEU A 99 -15.15 -9.76 -0.18
N LEU A 100 -15.47 -10.98 -0.58
CA LEU A 100 -16.71 -11.67 -0.26
C LEU A 100 -16.58 -12.40 1.08
N PRO A 101 -17.69 -12.73 1.77
CA PRO A 101 -17.67 -13.46 3.05
C PRO A 101 -16.94 -14.81 3.02
N ASN A 102 -16.80 -15.42 1.85
CA ASN A 102 -16.07 -16.68 1.66
C ASN A 102 -14.56 -16.48 1.41
N GLY A 103 -14.03 -15.26 1.54
CA GLY A 103 -12.62 -14.95 1.35
C GLY A 103 -12.19 -14.85 -0.12
N LEU A 104 -13.12 -14.84 -1.08
CA LEU A 104 -12.83 -14.55 -2.48
C LEU A 104 -12.81 -13.04 -2.74
N VAL A 105 -12.13 -12.62 -3.81
CA VAL A 105 -12.12 -11.22 -4.26
C VAL A 105 -13.53 -10.83 -4.74
N ASP A 106 -14.06 -9.71 -4.24
CA ASP A 106 -15.27 -9.12 -4.80
C ASP A 106 -14.93 -8.37 -6.09
N ARG A 107 -14.91 -9.12 -7.19
CA ARG A 107 -14.57 -8.61 -8.52
C ARG A 107 -15.52 -7.54 -9.01
N LYS A 108 -16.80 -7.58 -8.58
CA LYS A 108 -17.81 -6.61 -9.00
C LYS A 108 -17.49 -5.24 -8.39
N THR A 109 -17.35 -5.20 -7.07
CA THR A 109 -17.03 -3.96 -6.34
C THR A 109 -15.68 -3.41 -6.75
N CYS A 110 -14.65 -4.25 -6.84
CA CYS A 110 -13.32 -3.83 -7.26
C CYS A 110 -13.31 -3.30 -8.70
N GLY A 111 -14.06 -3.92 -9.62
CA GLY A 111 -14.20 -3.44 -10.99
C GLY A 111 -14.90 -2.09 -11.10
N MET A 112 -15.95 -1.86 -10.31
CA MET A 112 -16.64 -0.56 -10.25
C MET A 112 -15.70 0.56 -9.77
N LEU A 113 -14.98 0.32 -8.66
CA LEU A 113 -14.02 1.28 -8.11
C LEU A 113 -12.86 1.55 -9.08
N ALA A 114 -12.32 0.51 -9.72
CA ALA A 114 -11.23 0.66 -10.68
C ALA A 114 -11.67 1.45 -11.93
N ALA A 115 -12.88 1.21 -12.43
CA ALA A 115 -13.45 1.97 -13.53
C ALA A 115 -13.68 3.44 -13.16
N ALA A 116 -14.18 3.71 -11.95
CA ALA A 116 -14.36 5.08 -11.46
C ALA A 116 -13.03 5.83 -11.29
N ALA A 117 -11.96 5.10 -10.94
CA ALA A 117 -10.63 5.65 -10.75
C ALA A 117 -9.92 6.05 -12.06
N PHE A 118 -10.31 5.52 -13.22
CA PHE A 118 -9.66 5.84 -14.49
C PHE A 118 -9.59 7.37 -14.74
N PRO A 119 -8.43 7.92 -15.16
CA PRO A 119 -7.21 7.24 -15.61
C PRO A 119 -6.16 7.01 -14.51
N MET A 120 -6.50 7.14 -13.24
CA MET A 120 -5.56 6.95 -12.14
C MET A 120 -5.09 5.48 -12.02
N GLN A 121 -3.91 5.26 -11.46
CA GLN A 121 -3.42 3.93 -11.12
C GLN A 121 -4.24 3.31 -9.99
N VAL A 122 -4.50 2.00 -10.06
CA VAL A 122 -5.17 1.27 -8.97
C VAL A 122 -4.28 0.16 -8.42
N THR A 123 -4.13 0.15 -7.09
CA THR A 123 -3.45 -0.90 -6.33
C THR A 123 -4.47 -1.68 -5.50
N PHE A 124 -4.44 -3.01 -5.57
CA PHE A 124 -5.17 -3.86 -4.63
C PHE A 124 -4.34 -4.04 -3.35
N HIS A 125 -4.84 -3.59 -2.20
CA HIS A 125 -4.10 -3.61 -0.94
C HIS A 125 -4.06 -5.00 -0.27
N ARG A 126 -3.57 -5.01 0.97
CA ARG A 126 -3.39 -6.19 1.83
C ARG A 126 -4.66 -6.97 2.21
N ALA A 127 -5.85 -6.59 1.76
CA ALA A 127 -6.97 -7.54 1.69
C ALA A 127 -6.59 -8.81 0.92
N PHE A 128 -5.61 -8.72 0.01
CA PHE A 128 -5.03 -9.87 -0.66
C PHE A 128 -4.52 -10.93 0.33
N ASP A 129 -3.85 -10.51 1.41
CA ASP A 129 -3.28 -11.39 2.42
C ASP A 129 -4.35 -12.13 3.25
N LEU A 130 -5.63 -11.73 3.15
CA LEU A 130 -6.76 -12.37 3.82
C LEU A 130 -7.61 -13.25 2.89
N THR A 131 -7.22 -13.37 1.61
CA THR A 131 -7.95 -14.21 0.65
C THR A 131 -7.80 -15.69 0.99
N ALA A 132 -8.83 -16.49 0.67
CA ALA A 132 -8.82 -17.93 0.96
C ALA A 132 -7.78 -18.70 0.12
N ASP A 133 -7.57 -18.27 -1.14
CA ASP A 133 -6.57 -18.83 -2.05
C ASP A 133 -5.85 -17.69 -2.79
N PRO A 134 -4.55 -17.48 -2.55
CA PRO A 134 -3.81 -16.39 -3.13
C PRO A 134 -3.58 -16.55 -4.64
N ASN A 135 -3.55 -17.78 -5.17
CA ASN A 135 -3.39 -18.02 -6.61
C ASN A 135 -4.67 -17.69 -7.36
N GLN A 136 -5.82 -18.05 -6.80
CA GLN A 136 -7.12 -17.66 -7.35
C GLN A 136 -7.31 -16.14 -7.26
N ALA A 137 -7.00 -15.54 -6.11
CA ALA A 137 -7.07 -14.09 -5.92
C ALA A 137 -6.18 -13.33 -6.91
N LEU A 138 -4.95 -13.80 -7.15
CA LEU A 138 -4.04 -13.20 -8.14
C LEU A 138 -4.67 -13.18 -9.54
N LYS A 139 -5.25 -14.30 -9.97
CA LYS A 139 -5.94 -14.40 -11.27
C LYS A 139 -7.17 -13.50 -11.33
N ASP A 140 -7.98 -13.46 -10.28
CA ASP A 140 -9.18 -12.64 -10.25
C ASP A 140 -8.84 -11.16 -10.33
N ILE A 141 -7.81 -10.70 -9.60
CA ILE A 141 -7.34 -9.32 -9.62
C ILE A 141 -6.70 -8.96 -10.97
N ALA A 142 -5.86 -9.84 -11.54
CA ALA A 142 -5.24 -9.64 -12.85
C ALA A 142 -6.28 -9.44 -13.98
N ASN A 143 -7.47 -10.01 -13.81
CA ASN A 143 -8.58 -9.91 -14.77
C ASN A 143 -9.49 -8.71 -14.53
N ILE A 144 -9.20 -7.83 -13.56
CA ILE A 144 -9.95 -6.58 -13.34
C ILE A 144 -9.24 -5.44 -14.08
N PRO A 145 -9.85 -4.87 -15.14
CA PRO A 145 -9.25 -3.75 -15.85
C PRO A 145 -8.97 -2.55 -14.93
N GLY A 146 -7.77 -1.98 -15.04
CA GLY A 146 -7.34 -0.81 -14.26
C GLY A 146 -6.54 -1.14 -13.00
N ILE A 147 -6.66 -2.36 -12.46
CA ILE A 147 -5.79 -2.78 -11.35
C ILE A 147 -4.45 -3.26 -11.91
N THR A 148 -3.37 -2.62 -11.46
CA THR A 148 -2.02 -2.85 -12.00
C THR A 148 -1.00 -3.26 -10.95
N ARG A 149 -1.38 -3.22 -9.66
CA ARG A 149 -0.51 -3.49 -8.53
C ARG A 149 -1.25 -4.31 -7.46
N ILE A 150 -0.56 -5.23 -6.81
CA ILE A 150 -1.02 -5.90 -5.57
C ILE A 150 0.01 -5.62 -4.48
N LEU A 151 -0.43 -5.04 -3.37
CA LEU A 151 0.35 -4.92 -2.14
C LEU A 151 0.09 -6.13 -1.24
N THR A 152 1.15 -6.83 -0.85
CA THR A 152 1.05 -8.08 -0.09
C THR A 152 2.20 -8.23 0.90
N SER A 153 1.94 -8.89 2.02
CA SER A 153 2.98 -9.40 2.93
C SER A 153 3.45 -10.81 2.58
N GLY A 154 3.15 -11.31 1.38
CA GLY A 154 3.43 -12.69 0.98
C GLY A 154 2.38 -13.68 1.47
N HIS A 155 1.18 -13.24 1.89
CA HIS A 155 0.00 -14.04 2.28
C HIS A 155 0.15 -15.00 3.49
N ALA A 156 1.33 -15.57 3.73
CA ALA A 156 1.55 -16.59 4.75
C ALA A 156 1.53 -16.04 6.18
N THR A 157 2.14 -14.87 6.41
CA THR A 157 2.20 -14.23 7.72
C THR A 157 2.02 -12.72 7.61
N PRO A 158 1.78 -12.01 8.73
CA PRO A 158 1.57 -10.56 8.70
C PRO A 158 2.80 -9.75 8.25
N ARG A 159 4.01 -10.31 8.24
CA ARG A 159 5.27 -9.62 7.93
C ARG A 159 5.96 -10.27 6.75
N VAL A 160 6.33 -9.48 5.75
CA VAL A 160 6.87 -9.99 4.48
C VAL A 160 8.25 -10.63 4.60
N TYR A 161 9.02 -10.25 5.61
CA TYR A 161 10.38 -10.74 5.82
C TYR A 161 10.45 -12.09 6.56
N GLU A 162 9.31 -12.63 7.00
CA GLU A 162 9.27 -13.93 7.67
C GLU A 162 9.42 -15.07 6.65
N PRO A 163 10.12 -16.18 6.99
CA PRO A 163 10.49 -17.22 6.02
C PRO A 163 9.34 -17.75 5.17
N ALA A 164 8.21 -18.10 5.79
CA ALA A 164 7.04 -18.61 5.06
C ALA A 164 6.45 -17.58 4.08
N SER A 165 6.49 -16.28 4.44
CA SER A 165 6.04 -15.18 3.59
C SER A 165 7.00 -14.93 2.43
N LEU A 166 8.32 -15.09 2.64
CA LEU A 166 9.32 -14.95 1.58
C LEU A 166 9.18 -16.05 0.51
N GLU A 167 8.97 -17.29 0.92
CA GLU A 167 8.72 -18.42 0.01
C GLU A 167 7.48 -18.15 -0.85
N ARG A 168 6.36 -17.82 -0.20
CA ARG A 168 5.10 -17.52 -0.90
C ARG A 168 5.20 -16.27 -1.77
N LEU A 169 5.92 -15.24 -1.35
CA LEU A 169 6.14 -14.04 -2.14
C LEU A 169 6.86 -14.36 -3.46
N ALA A 170 7.89 -15.22 -3.43
CA ALA A 170 8.60 -15.64 -4.63
C ALA A 170 7.67 -16.39 -5.62
N GLU A 171 6.82 -17.30 -5.11
CA GLU A 171 5.81 -18.00 -5.92
C GLU A 171 4.82 -17.04 -6.58
N LEU A 172 4.34 -16.04 -5.83
CA LEU A 172 3.39 -15.04 -6.32
C LEU A 172 3.99 -14.17 -7.41
N VAL A 173 5.23 -13.72 -7.23
CA VAL A 173 5.95 -12.93 -8.23
C VAL A 173 6.15 -13.74 -9.51
N ALA A 174 6.59 -15.00 -9.40
CA ALA A 174 6.75 -15.88 -10.56
C ALA A 174 5.41 -16.11 -11.31
N SER A 175 4.31 -16.29 -10.56
CA SER A 175 2.97 -16.48 -11.11
C SER A 175 2.45 -15.23 -11.83
N ALA A 176 2.68 -14.04 -11.27
CA ALA A 176 2.28 -12.77 -11.87
C ALA A 176 3.03 -12.51 -13.20
N LEU A 177 4.34 -12.79 -13.22
CA LEU A 177 5.17 -12.66 -14.43
C LEU A 177 4.74 -13.64 -15.52
N SER A 178 4.44 -14.89 -15.17
CA SER A 178 4.01 -15.93 -16.10
C SER A 178 2.64 -15.61 -16.72
N SER A 179 1.71 -15.09 -15.92
CA SER A 179 0.36 -14.73 -16.37
C SER A 179 0.37 -13.58 -17.39
N SER A 180 1.32 -12.65 -17.27
CA SER A 180 1.46 -11.55 -18.22
C SER A 180 1.98 -11.98 -19.60
N GLN A 181 2.64 -13.13 -19.72
CA GLN A 181 3.12 -13.62 -21.00
C GLN A 181 2.02 -14.29 -21.84
N GLN A 182 0.95 -14.79 -21.20
CA GLN A 182 -0.13 -15.53 -21.87
C GLN A 182 -1.24 -14.64 -22.46
N ASN A 183 -1.40 -13.41 -21.96
CA ASN A 183 -2.52 -12.52 -22.33
C ASN A 183 -2.25 -11.57 -23.53
N LYS A 184 -1.23 -11.85 -24.36
CA LYS A 184 -0.89 -11.07 -25.57
C LYS A 184 -1.81 -11.40 -26.77
N GLY A 185 -3.12 -11.28 -26.58
CA GLY A 185 -4.10 -11.36 -27.67
C GLY A 185 -4.29 -10.00 -28.38
N PRO A 186 -4.68 -9.98 -29.68
CA PRO A 186 -4.67 -8.77 -30.52
C PRO A 186 -5.68 -7.67 -30.16
N HIS A 187 -6.49 -7.85 -29.10
CA HIS A 187 -7.57 -6.92 -28.71
C HIS A 187 -7.56 -6.50 -27.24
N ASN A 188 -6.55 -6.86 -26.45
CA ASN A 188 -6.49 -6.47 -25.03
C ASN A 188 -5.66 -5.20 -24.83
N ILE A 189 -6.34 -4.10 -24.54
CA ILE A 189 -5.75 -2.88 -23.96
C ILE A 189 -5.44 -3.16 -22.48
N ALA A 190 -4.46 -4.01 -22.21
CA ALA A 190 -3.89 -4.25 -20.88
C ALA A 190 -2.48 -4.84 -21.04
N ASP A 191 -1.61 -4.10 -21.73
CA ASP A 191 -0.19 -4.46 -21.93
C ASP A 191 0.66 -4.23 -20.66
N ALA A 192 0.02 -4.09 -19.50
CA ALA A 192 0.67 -3.87 -18.21
C ALA A 192 0.64 -5.16 -17.40
N THR A 193 1.82 -5.79 -17.29
CA THR A 193 2.08 -6.84 -16.29
C THR A 193 1.62 -6.39 -14.91
N LEU A 194 0.77 -7.18 -14.26
CA LEU A 194 0.38 -6.96 -12.86
C LEU A 194 1.63 -6.99 -11.97
N ARG A 195 1.87 -5.91 -11.22
CA ARG A 195 3.05 -5.78 -10.35
C ARG A 195 2.74 -6.25 -8.93
N ILE A 196 3.61 -7.08 -8.37
CA ILE A 196 3.59 -7.41 -6.95
C ILE A 196 4.46 -6.42 -6.19
N VAL A 197 3.91 -5.83 -5.13
CA VAL A 197 4.55 -4.85 -4.27
C VAL A 197 4.68 -5.48 -2.88
N PRO A 198 5.86 -5.99 -2.49
CA PRO A 198 6.08 -6.45 -1.13
C PRO A 198 5.96 -5.30 -0.12
N GLY A 199 5.25 -5.55 0.99
CA GLY A 199 5.10 -4.60 2.08
C GLY A 199 4.72 -5.27 3.40
N SER A 200 4.65 -4.47 4.48
CA SER A 200 4.53 -4.89 5.89
C SER A 200 5.84 -5.35 6.53
N GLY A 201 6.41 -4.50 7.38
CA GLY A 201 7.62 -4.81 8.15
C GLY A 201 8.93 -4.53 7.44
N ILE A 202 8.90 -3.92 6.25
CA ILE A 202 10.09 -3.46 5.54
C ILE A 202 10.73 -2.28 6.29
N ASN A 203 12.01 -2.43 6.64
CA ASN A 203 12.89 -1.45 7.25
C ASN A 203 14.35 -1.74 6.83
N PRO A 204 15.35 -0.92 7.24
CA PRO A 204 16.74 -1.14 6.83
C PRO A 204 17.32 -2.51 7.23
N GLN A 205 16.79 -3.14 8.28
CA GLN A 205 17.25 -4.44 8.75
C GLN A 205 16.60 -5.61 7.99
N THR A 206 15.38 -5.45 7.49
CA THR A 206 14.58 -6.53 6.89
C THR A 206 14.56 -6.50 5.37
N ILE A 207 14.82 -5.35 4.73
CA ILE A 207 14.75 -5.22 3.27
C ILE A 207 15.69 -6.17 2.52
N GLY A 208 16.85 -6.49 3.10
CA GLY A 208 17.80 -7.44 2.51
C GLY A 208 17.21 -8.83 2.30
N GLN A 209 16.39 -9.31 3.25
CA GLN A 209 15.74 -10.63 3.17
C GLN A 209 14.68 -10.69 2.08
N VAL A 210 13.92 -9.60 1.91
CA VAL A 210 12.93 -9.48 0.83
C VAL A 210 13.64 -9.36 -0.52
N PHE A 211 14.71 -8.58 -0.60
CA PHE A 211 15.47 -8.39 -1.82
C PHE A 211 16.15 -9.69 -2.28
N SER A 212 16.67 -10.52 -1.36
CA SER A 212 17.33 -11.77 -1.73
C SER A 212 16.43 -12.77 -2.44
N VAL A 213 15.10 -12.68 -2.27
CA VAL A 213 14.14 -13.60 -2.91
C VAL A 213 13.47 -13.04 -4.16
N VAL A 214 13.22 -11.72 -4.22
CA VAL A 214 12.47 -11.12 -5.35
C VAL A 214 13.11 -9.86 -5.93
N GLY A 215 14.28 -9.44 -5.44
CA GLY A 215 14.90 -8.15 -5.76
C GLY A 215 15.19 -7.91 -7.24
N GLU A 216 15.47 -8.97 -8.00
CA GLU A 216 15.64 -8.89 -9.45
C GLU A 216 14.32 -8.75 -10.22
N LEU A 217 13.22 -9.22 -9.62
CA LEU A 217 11.93 -9.45 -10.27
C LEU A 217 10.91 -8.34 -9.97
N VAL A 218 11.03 -7.67 -8.81
CA VAL A 218 10.14 -6.57 -8.40
C VAL A 218 10.89 -5.25 -8.35
N ASP A 219 10.23 -4.19 -8.79
CA ASP A 219 10.80 -2.84 -8.85
C ASP A 219 10.12 -1.86 -7.88
N GLU A 220 9.18 -2.33 -7.07
CA GLU A 220 8.42 -1.48 -6.15
C GLU A 220 8.37 -2.11 -4.75
N TYR A 221 8.57 -1.29 -3.72
CA TYR A 221 8.52 -1.71 -2.32
C TYR A 221 7.66 -0.75 -1.52
N HIS A 222 7.00 -1.27 -0.48
CA HIS A 222 6.12 -0.49 0.36
C HIS A 222 6.52 -0.58 1.85
N MET A 223 6.64 0.58 2.51
CA MET A 223 6.96 0.66 3.94
C MET A 223 6.22 1.79 4.65
N SER A 224 6.19 1.79 5.98
CA SER A 224 5.72 2.93 6.78
C SER A 224 6.86 3.79 7.33
N GLY A 225 7.98 3.15 7.70
CA GLY A 225 9.11 3.80 8.37
C GLY A 225 8.74 4.47 9.69
N GLY A 226 7.59 4.12 10.28
CA GLY A 226 7.03 4.85 11.39
C GLY A 226 7.22 4.19 12.75
N SER A 227 7.07 5.00 13.79
CA SER A 227 7.04 4.57 15.18
C SER A 227 6.11 5.47 16.00
N TRP A 228 5.66 4.97 17.15
CA TRP A 228 4.90 5.76 18.11
C TRP A 228 5.84 6.69 18.88
N ILE A 229 5.58 7.99 18.80
CA ILE A 229 6.28 9.01 19.59
C ILE A 229 5.36 9.51 20.68
N ASP A 230 5.73 9.32 21.94
CA ASP A 230 5.03 9.89 23.07
C ASP A 230 5.14 11.42 23.03
N ARG A 231 3.99 12.10 22.89
CA ARG A 231 3.87 13.56 22.97
C ARG A 231 2.90 13.95 24.08
N SER A 232 2.87 13.19 25.17
CA SER A 232 2.04 13.46 26.33
C SER A 232 2.06 14.95 26.68
N VAL A 233 0.89 15.58 26.56
CA VAL A 233 0.62 16.81 27.28
C VAL A 233 0.81 16.42 28.73
N ARG A 234 1.63 17.15 29.51
CA ARG A 234 1.70 16.98 30.97
C ARG A 234 0.34 17.34 31.57
N ALA A 235 -0.64 16.47 31.38
CA ALA A 235 -1.96 16.61 31.95
C ALA A 235 -1.82 16.22 33.41
N SER A 236 -2.18 17.16 34.28
CA SER A 236 -2.32 16.99 35.74
C SER A 236 -3.40 15.97 36.13
N ARG A 237 -4.00 15.26 35.16
CA ARG A 237 -5.02 14.23 35.33
C ARG A 237 -4.46 12.98 34.67
N GLY A 238 -4.16 11.97 35.50
CA GLY A 238 -3.45 10.76 35.13
C GLY A 238 -4.17 9.90 34.08
N GLU A 239 -3.63 8.70 33.87
CA GLU A 239 -3.98 7.67 32.88
C GLU A 239 -5.48 7.26 32.81
N GLU A 240 -6.37 7.89 33.57
CA GLU A 240 -7.80 7.58 33.67
C GLU A 240 -8.67 8.23 32.59
N PHE A 241 -8.21 9.31 31.94
CA PHE A 241 -9.01 9.97 30.91
C PHE A 241 -8.72 9.39 29.53
N GLN A 242 -9.67 8.59 29.03
CA GLN A 242 -9.53 7.83 27.79
C GLN A 242 -10.64 8.17 26.79
N MET A 243 -10.31 8.53 25.55
CA MET A 243 -11.28 8.94 24.51
C MET A 243 -11.66 7.80 23.55
N GLY A 244 -10.98 6.65 23.60
CA GLY A 244 -11.21 5.49 22.74
C GLY A 244 -10.73 4.15 23.34
N PRO A 245 -10.49 3.11 22.50
CA PRO A 245 -10.02 1.80 22.97
C PRO A 245 -8.62 1.89 23.61
N ARG A 246 -8.34 1.08 24.65
CA ARG A 246 -7.05 1.02 25.40
C ARG A 246 -5.82 1.08 24.48
N GLY A 247 -4.88 2.02 24.73
CA GLY A 247 -3.64 2.10 23.96
C GLY A 247 -2.93 3.47 23.94
N HIS A 248 -2.22 3.73 22.84
CA HIS A 248 -1.35 4.87 22.53
C HIS A 248 -2.05 6.24 22.40
N GLU A 249 -3.00 6.58 23.27
CA GLU A 249 -3.86 7.77 23.05
C GLU A 249 -3.12 9.10 22.98
N GLN A 250 -2.02 9.24 23.72
CA GLN A 250 -1.20 10.45 23.72
C GLN A 250 0.02 10.33 22.79
N ALA A 251 0.29 9.14 22.28
CA ALA A 251 1.39 8.95 21.34
C ALA A 251 0.90 9.20 19.90
N VAL A 252 1.79 9.73 19.08
CA VAL A 252 1.51 10.03 17.68
C VAL A 252 2.41 9.16 16.82
N TRP A 253 1.82 8.44 15.89
CA TRP A 253 2.58 7.69 14.89
C TRP A 253 3.25 8.64 13.90
N LYS A 254 4.55 8.47 13.67
CA LYS A 254 5.33 9.33 12.78
C LYS A 254 6.33 8.54 11.97
N THR A 255 6.42 8.85 10.69
CA THR A 255 7.49 8.37 9.81
C THR A 255 8.83 8.99 10.21
N ASP A 256 9.88 8.15 10.24
CA ASP A 256 11.27 8.54 10.44
C ASP A 256 12.01 8.59 9.08
N ALA A 257 12.52 9.78 8.73
CA ALA A 257 13.28 10.00 7.49
C ALA A 257 14.53 9.10 7.39
N ASN A 258 15.17 8.76 8.51
CA ASN A 258 16.34 7.90 8.52
C ASN A 258 15.99 6.45 8.17
N GLN A 259 14.83 5.96 8.60
CA GLN A 259 14.34 4.62 8.24
C GLN A 259 14.09 4.53 6.74
N VAL A 260 13.41 5.54 6.17
CA VAL A 260 13.15 5.62 4.72
C VAL A 260 14.46 5.69 3.93
N ARG A 261 15.38 6.57 4.34
CA ARG A 261 16.70 6.72 3.71
C ARG A 261 17.52 5.43 3.77
N GLY A 262 17.51 4.74 4.91
CA GLY A 262 18.24 3.49 5.10
C GLY A 262 17.74 2.38 4.18
N VAL A 263 16.41 2.25 4.00
CA VAL A 263 15.83 1.29 3.05
C VAL A 263 16.23 1.64 1.61
N LEU A 264 16.12 2.91 1.22
CA LEU A 264 16.48 3.34 -0.12
C LEU A 264 17.97 3.09 -0.43
N GLN A 265 18.87 3.44 0.50
CA GLN A 265 20.30 3.18 0.35
C GLN A 265 20.62 1.69 0.22
N ALA A 266 19.96 0.84 1.01
CA ALA A 266 20.10 -0.60 0.90
C ALA A 266 19.64 -1.11 -0.48
N LEU A 267 18.49 -0.65 -0.98
CA LEU A 267 17.99 -1.01 -2.31
C LEU A 267 18.92 -0.56 -3.44
N VAL A 268 19.44 0.66 -3.38
CA VAL A 268 20.39 1.18 -4.37
C VAL A 268 21.67 0.36 -4.37
N ARG A 269 22.22 0.04 -3.18
CA ARG A 269 23.42 -0.78 -3.06
C ARG A 269 23.21 -2.17 -3.65
N MET A 270 22.17 -2.89 -3.22
CA MET A 270 21.91 -4.26 -3.69
C MET A 270 21.62 -4.32 -5.20
N ARG A 271 20.94 -3.30 -5.76
CA ARG A 271 20.78 -3.17 -7.22
C ARG A 271 22.09 -2.86 -7.93
N GLY A 272 22.98 -2.07 -7.33
CA GLY A 272 24.33 -1.84 -7.85
C GLY A 272 25.13 -3.14 -7.92
N ASP A 273 25.10 -3.94 -6.85
CA ASP A 273 25.80 -5.22 -6.73
C ASP A 273 25.33 -6.25 -7.79
N LEU A 274 24.06 -6.22 -8.21
CA LEU A 274 23.56 -7.08 -9.31
C LEU A 274 24.14 -6.75 -10.69
N ASN A 275 24.69 -5.55 -10.87
CA ASN A 275 25.21 -5.08 -12.16
C ASN A 275 26.75 -5.06 -12.21
N ALA A 276 27.42 -5.44 -11.12
CA ALA A 276 28.88 -5.52 -11.00
C ALA A 276 29.38 -6.92 -11.36
#